data_AF-A0A6D2KCL4-F1
#
_entry.id   AF-A0A6D2KCL4-F1
#
_cell.length_a   1.000
_cell.length_b   1.000
_cell.length_c   1.000
_cell.angle_alpha   90.00
_cell.angle_beta   90.00
_cell.angle_gamma   90.00
#
_symmetry.space_group_name_H-M   'P 1'
#
loop_
_entity.id
_entity.type
_entity.pdbx_description
1 polymer ?
#
loop_
_entity_poly.entity_id
_entity_poly.type
_entity_poly.pdbx_seq_one_letter_code
_entity_poly.pdbx_strand_id
1 'polypeptide(L)'
;MLEQENPGSKTNVQLDALHRFEYLFVALGASIEGFQWMRKVIVVDATFLKTVYGGQLVFATAQDPNHHHYPIAFGIIDSENHSSWPWFLENLKAVVPDDPELVFVSDRHKSIIYGVSKVYPLARHVHCIWHLAQNVKGHAQQGVKKDDVVDKFIKCAHAYTGSECRKEFDEFTKMYPACANFLVKRIDMEMWARCVFEEDKYNLDTSNFCESVNSVFRKDRKLSLLPILDKLIEKFAFWSSKYRICVWVI
;
A
#
# COMPACT_ATOMS: atom_id res chain seq x y z
N MET A 1 8.70 -26.79 -0.47
CA MET A 1 8.45 -26.84 0.98
C MET A 1 7.27 -25.96 1.38
N LEU A 2 7.27 -24.62 1.19
CA LEU A 2 6.11 -23.80 1.62
C LEU A 2 4.79 -24.18 0.93
N GLU A 3 4.76 -24.35 -0.39
CA GLU A 3 3.54 -24.74 -1.12
C GLU A 3 3.10 -26.18 -0.83
N GLN A 4 4.00 -27.04 -0.35
CA GLN A 4 3.70 -28.42 0.05
C GLN A 4 3.08 -28.45 1.44
N GLU A 5 3.64 -27.70 2.39
CA GLU A 5 3.17 -27.61 3.78
C GLU A 5 1.96 -26.68 3.93
N ASN A 6 1.75 -25.76 2.98
CA ASN A 6 0.67 -24.79 3.01
C ASN A 6 -0.05 -24.75 1.64
N PRO A 7 -0.94 -25.73 1.37
CA PRO A 7 -1.63 -25.87 0.10
C PRO A 7 -2.36 -24.58 -0.31
N GLY A 8 -2.33 -24.28 -1.62
CA GLY A 8 -2.93 -23.07 -2.17
C GLY A 8 -2.05 -21.82 -2.07
N SER A 9 -0.93 -21.87 -1.34
CA SER A 9 0.06 -20.80 -1.35
C SER A 9 0.68 -20.65 -2.73
N LYS A 10 1.06 -19.40 -3.07
CA LYS A 10 1.81 -19.09 -4.27
C LYS A 10 3.12 -18.43 -3.91
N THR A 11 4.20 -18.98 -4.44
CA THR A 11 5.55 -18.43 -4.30
C THR A 11 6.19 -18.26 -5.67
N ASN A 12 7.04 -17.25 -5.80
CA ASN A 12 7.86 -17.09 -7.00
C ASN A 12 9.24 -16.55 -6.60
N VAL A 13 10.29 -17.14 -7.16
CA VAL A 13 11.67 -16.69 -6.99
C VAL A 13 12.22 -16.36 -8.37
N GLN A 14 12.59 -15.11 -8.57
CA GLN A 14 13.30 -14.69 -9.78
C GLN A 14 14.81 -14.68 -9.52
N LEU A 15 15.54 -15.23 -10.49
CA LEU A 15 16.99 -15.17 -10.54
C LEU A 15 17.42 -14.31 -11.73
N ASP A 16 18.54 -13.62 -11.58
CA ASP A 16 19.17 -12.89 -12.67
C ASP A 16 19.85 -13.86 -13.68
N ALA A 17 20.41 -13.31 -14.76
CA ALA A 17 21.11 -14.07 -15.78
C ALA A 17 22.34 -14.87 -15.27
N LEU A 18 22.83 -14.57 -14.06
CA LEU A 18 23.93 -15.26 -13.39
C LEU A 18 23.44 -16.22 -12.30
N HIS A 19 22.15 -16.54 -12.27
CA HIS A 19 21.50 -17.38 -11.26
C HIS A 19 21.61 -16.84 -9.83
N ARG A 20 21.74 -15.52 -9.67
CA ARG A 20 21.73 -14.87 -8.36
C ARG A 20 20.30 -14.44 -8.03
N PHE A 21 19.99 -14.46 -6.74
CA PHE A 21 18.69 -14.01 -6.24
C PHE A 21 18.40 -12.57 -6.69
N GLU A 22 17.24 -12.37 -7.29
CA GLU A 22 16.77 -11.06 -7.74
C GLU A 22 15.49 -10.69 -6.99
N TYR A 23 14.40 -11.46 -7.14
CA TYR A 23 13.10 -11.17 -6.53
C TYR A 23 12.49 -12.37 -5.81
N LEU A 24 11.66 -12.09 -4.81
CA LEU A 24 10.81 -13.05 -4.14
C LEU A 24 9.37 -12.53 -4.03
N PHE A 25 8.42 -13.43 -4.23
CA PHE A 25 7.01 -13.23 -3.92
C PHE A 25 6.48 -14.39 -3.09
N VAL A 26 5.69 -14.08 -2.07
CA VAL A 26 5.00 -15.06 -1.22
C VAL A 26 3.59 -14.58 -0.90
N ALA A 27 2.60 -15.41 -1.22
CA ALA A 27 1.22 -15.29 -0.77
C ALA A 27 0.78 -16.62 -0.18
N LEU A 28 0.32 -16.62 1.08
CA LEU A 28 -0.09 -17.86 1.76
C LEU A 28 -1.49 -18.26 1.31
N GLY A 29 -1.75 -19.57 1.17
CA GLY A 29 -3.02 -20.10 0.68
C GLY A 29 -4.21 -19.61 1.50
N ALA A 30 -4.05 -19.56 2.83
CA ALA A 30 -5.06 -18.99 3.73
C ALA A 30 -5.32 -17.50 3.50
N SER A 31 -4.29 -16.71 3.15
CA SER A 31 -4.42 -15.28 2.82
C SER A 31 -5.17 -15.09 1.49
N ILE A 32 -4.86 -15.92 0.50
CA ILE A 32 -5.51 -15.90 -0.81
C ILE A 32 -7.00 -16.25 -0.66
N GLU A 33 -7.30 -17.32 0.07
CA GLU A 33 -8.68 -17.73 0.36
C GLU A 33 -9.44 -16.65 1.15
N GLY A 34 -8.81 -16.02 2.14
CA GLY A 34 -9.49 -15.02 2.97
C GLY A 34 -9.79 -13.71 2.24
N PHE A 35 -8.98 -13.34 1.23
CA PHE A 35 -9.17 -12.09 0.49
C PHE A 35 -10.57 -11.96 -0.15
N GLN A 36 -11.20 -13.07 -0.57
CA GLN A 36 -12.54 -13.05 -1.16
C GLN A 36 -13.61 -12.42 -0.24
N TRP A 37 -13.35 -12.35 1.07
CA TRP A 37 -14.23 -11.79 2.10
C TRP A 37 -13.77 -10.41 2.60
N MET A 38 -12.66 -9.90 2.07
CA MET A 38 -12.10 -8.61 2.42
C MET A 38 -12.72 -7.51 1.55
N ARG A 39 -12.58 -6.26 1.98
CA ARG A 39 -12.89 -5.10 1.15
C ARG A 39 -11.97 -5.10 -0.08
N LYS A 40 -12.51 -4.75 -1.26
CA LYS A 40 -11.77 -4.67 -2.53
C LYS A 40 -10.82 -3.46 -2.62
N VAL A 41 -10.07 -3.23 -1.55
CA VAL A 41 -9.06 -2.17 -1.48
C VAL A 41 -7.74 -2.82 -1.07
N ILE A 42 -6.74 -2.69 -1.93
CA ILE A 42 -5.39 -3.21 -1.69
C ILE A 42 -4.47 -2.03 -1.40
N VAL A 43 -3.89 -2.04 -0.21
CA VAL A 43 -2.84 -1.12 0.19
C VAL A 43 -1.49 -1.78 -0.11
N VAL A 44 -0.67 -1.13 -0.92
CA VAL A 44 0.71 -1.55 -1.22
C VAL A 44 1.72 -0.50 -0.78
N ASP A 45 2.85 -0.97 -0.28
CA ASP A 45 3.95 -0.13 0.18
C ASP A 45 5.26 -0.92 0.17
N ALA A 46 6.38 -0.22 0.19
CA ALA A 46 7.71 -0.81 0.29
C ALA A 46 8.55 -0.13 1.37
N THR A 47 9.42 -0.92 1.99
CA THR A 47 10.38 -0.40 2.96
C THR A 47 11.77 -0.94 2.72
N PHE A 48 12.78 -0.11 2.96
CA PHE A 48 14.17 -0.52 2.82
C PHE A 48 14.52 -1.65 3.79
N LEU A 49 15.12 -2.71 3.25
CA LEU A 49 15.87 -3.68 4.01
C LEU A 49 17.18 -3.01 4.49
N LYS A 50 17.60 -3.33 5.72
CA LYS A 50 18.80 -2.77 6.35
C LYS A 50 19.97 -3.75 6.31
N THR A 51 19.95 -4.64 5.32
CA THR A 51 20.99 -5.65 5.12
C THR A 51 22.14 -5.07 4.30
N VAL A 52 23.29 -5.73 4.29
CA VAL A 52 24.45 -5.32 3.48
C VAL A 52 24.19 -5.37 1.97
N TYR A 53 23.20 -6.16 1.55
CA TYR A 53 22.83 -6.32 0.14
C TYR A 53 21.76 -5.31 -0.32
N GLY A 54 21.24 -4.50 0.60
CA GLY A 54 20.13 -3.59 0.31
C GLY A 54 18.84 -4.33 0.02
N GLY A 55 18.08 -3.83 -0.96
CA GLY A 55 16.76 -4.34 -1.33
C GLY A 55 15.62 -3.68 -0.56
N GLN A 56 14.41 -4.04 -0.95
CA GLN A 56 13.18 -3.55 -0.36
C GLN A 56 12.21 -4.69 -0.09
N LEU A 57 11.53 -4.57 1.04
CA LEU A 57 10.47 -5.44 1.45
C LEU A 57 9.15 -4.78 1.09
N VAL A 58 8.36 -5.46 0.26
CA VAL A 58 7.09 -4.98 -0.29
C VAL A 58 5.96 -5.73 0.38
N PHE A 59 4.86 -5.03 0.64
CA PHE A 59 3.66 -5.60 1.24
C PHE A 59 2.44 -5.29 0.38
N ALA A 60 1.52 -6.25 0.30
CA ALA A 60 0.17 -6.08 -0.23
C ALA A 60 -0.82 -6.54 0.83
N THR A 61 -1.77 -5.68 1.15
CA THR A 61 -2.65 -5.84 2.31
C THR A 61 -4.04 -5.32 2.00
N ALA A 62 -5.07 -5.90 2.60
CA ALA A 62 -6.45 -5.45 2.52
C ALA A 62 -7.00 -5.19 3.92
N GLN A 63 -8.31 -5.00 4.02
CA GLN A 63 -9.01 -4.83 5.29
C GLN A 63 -10.27 -5.66 5.31
N ASP A 64 -10.54 -6.26 6.46
CA ASP A 64 -11.79 -6.96 6.71
C ASP A 64 -12.96 -5.96 6.94
N PRO A 65 -14.21 -6.45 6.97
CA PRO A 65 -15.36 -5.62 7.30
C PRO A 65 -15.28 -4.93 8.67
N ASN A 66 -14.55 -5.50 9.63
CA ASN A 66 -14.34 -5.01 11.00
C ASN A 66 -13.16 -4.04 11.15
N HIS A 67 -12.62 -3.53 10.04
CA HIS A 67 -11.48 -2.61 9.98
C HIS A 67 -10.13 -3.20 10.41
N HIS A 68 -10.03 -4.53 10.58
CA HIS A 68 -8.75 -5.17 10.80
C HIS A 68 -7.98 -5.28 9.48
N HIS A 69 -6.70 -4.99 9.56
CA HIS A 69 -5.82 -5.17 8.41
C HIS A 69 -5.52 -6.64 8.16
N TYR A 70 -5.55 -7.00 6.89
CA TYR A 70 -5.42 -8.36 6.42
C TYR A 70 -4.25 -8.47 5.44
N PRO A 71 -3.14 -9.14 5.81
CA PRO A 71 -2.01 -9.32 4.91
C PRO A 71 -2.36 -10.31 3.78
N ILE A 72 -2.11 -9.93 2.53
CA ILE A 72 -2.35 -10.78 1.36
C ILE A 72 -1.04 -11.45 0.93
N ALA A 73 -0.02 -10.62 0.67
CA ALA A 73 1.26 -11.05 0.14
C ALA A 73 2.40 -10.15 0.62
N PHE A 74 3.61 -10.68 0.58
CA PHE A 74 4.83 -9.90 0.71
C PHE A 74 5.84 -10.32 -0.35
N GLY A 75 6.82 -9.45 -0.59
CA GLY A 75 7.87 -9.72 -1.56
C GLY A 75 9.16 -9.01 -1.22
N ILE A 76 10.25 -9.48 -1.81
CA ILE A 76 11.56 -8.84 -1.73
C ILE A 76 11.97 -8.46 -3.13
N ILE A 77 12.27 -7.18 -3.31
CA ILE A 77 12.71 -6.60 -4.58
C ILE A 77 14.05 -5.88 -4.41
N ASP A 78 14.71 -5.58 -5.53
CA ASP A 78 16.00 -4.89 -5.54
C ASP A 78 15.87 -3.39 -5.22
N SER A 79 14.87 -2.72 -5.80
CA SER A 79 14.56 -1.30 -5.60
C SER A 79 13.19 -0.94 -6.20
N GLU A 80 12.64 0.25 -5.91
CA GLU A 80 11.36 0.70 -6.49
C GLU A 80 11.54 1.15 -7.94
N ASN A 81 11.55 0.21 -8.89
CA ASN A 81 11.81 0.51 -10.29
C ASN A 81 10.72 -0.05 -11.22
N HIS A 82 10.81 0.28 -12.51
CA HIS A 82 9.83 -0.08 -13.53
C HIS A 82 9.91 -1.56 -13.97
N SER A 83 10.75 -2.37 -13.33
CA SER A 83 10.85 -3.81 -13.53
C SER A 83 10.29 -4.57 -12.32
N SER A 84 10.73 -4.21 -11.11
CA SER A 84 10.42 -4.89 -9.86
C SER A 84 8.96 -4.75 -9.43
N TRP A 85 8.37 -3.55 -9.53
CA TRP A 85 6.98 -3.31 -9.15
C TRP A 85 5.99 -4.02 -10.08
N PRO A 86 6.11 -3.90 -11.42
CA PRO A 86 5.30 -4.72 -12.32
C PRO A 86 5.47 -6.21 -12.05
N TRP A 87 6.69 -6.69 -11.80
CA TRP A 87 6.91 -8.10 -11.47
C TRP A 87 6.15 -8.53 -10.21
N PHE A 88 6.24 -7.75 -9.13
CA PHE A 88 5.52 -8.05 -7.89
C PHE A 88 4.01 -8.04 -8.11
N LEU A 89 3.50 -7.06 -8.86
CA LEU A 89 2.07 -6.92 -9.15
C LEU A 89 1.54 -8.02 -10.08
N GLU A 90 2.32 -8.51 -11.04
CA GLU A 90 1.93 -9.65 -11.89
C GLU A 90 1.77 -10.93 -11.05
N ASN A 91 2.66 -11.14 -10.08
CA ASN A 91 2.51 -12.25 -9.13
C ASN A 91 1.30 -12.04 -8.21
N LEU A 92 1.04 -10.81 -7.77
CA LEU A 92 -0.16 -10.48 -7.01
C LEU A 92 -1.43 -10.72 -7.84
N LYS A 93 -1.41 -10.43 -9.14
CA LYS A 93 -2.55 -10.63 -10.05
C LYS A 93 -2.93 -12.10 -10.22
N ALA A 94 -1.96 -12.99 -10.10
CA ALA A 94 -2.18 -14.43 -10.13
C ALA A 94 -2.94 -14.97 -8.90
N VAL A 95 -3.12 -14.16 -7.85
CA VAL A 95 -3.86 -14.49 -6.62
C VAL A 95 -5.01 -13.53 -6.33
N VAL A 96 -4.91 -12.27 -6.76
CA VAL A 96 -5.96 -11.26 -6.72
C VAL A 96 -6.17 -10.70 -8.12
N PRO A 97 -7.15 -11.24 -8.88
CA PRO A 97 -7.43 -10.80 -10.25
C PRO A 97 -7.79 -9.31 -10.34
N ASP A 98 -7.59 -8.75 -11.52
CA ASP A 98 -8.00 -7.37 -11.83
C ASP A 98 -9.51 -7.27 -11.91
N ASP A 99 -10.07 -6.20 -11.35
CA ASP A 99 -11.51 -6.01 -11.15
C ASP A 99 -11.79 -4.49 -11.14
N PRO A 100 -12.84 -4.00 -11.83
CA PRO A 100 -13.18 -2.57 -11.86
C PRO A 100 -13.53 -1.98 -10.48
N GLU A 101 -13.99 -2.80 -9.54
CA GLU A 101 -14.28 -2.39 -8.15
C GLU A 101 -13.03 -2.41 -7.26
N LEU A 102 -11.89 -2.88 -7.77
CA LEU A 102 -10.64 -2.93 -7.01
C LEU A 102 -10.00 -1.55 -6.95
N VAL A 103 -9.59 -1.15 -5.74
CA VAL A 103 -8.88 0.11 -5.50
C VAL A 103 -7.50 -0.17 -4.93
N PHE A 104 -6.45 0.34 -5.57
CA PHE A 104 -5.11 0.34 -5.03
C PHE A 104 -4.81 1.65 -4.30
N VAL A 105 -4.26 1.55 -3.09
CA VAL A 105 -3.78 2.68 -2.29
C VAL A 105 -2.29 2.51 -2.09
N SER A 106 -1.48 3.51 -2.46
CA SER A 106 -0.03 3.44 -2.26
C SER A 106 0.60 4.81 -2.06
N ASP A 107 1.90 4.85 -1.77
CA ASP A 107 2.69 6.07 -1.96
C ASP A 107 2.69 6.50 -3.45
N ARG A 108 3.11 7.75 -3.71
CA ARG A 108 3.24 8.39 -5.02
C ARG A 108 4.49 8.00 -5.79
N HIS A 109 5.18 6.91 -5.42
CA HIS A 109 6.37 6.50 -6.14
C HIS A 109 6.01 6.12 -7.58
N LYS A 110 6.75 6.67 -8.55
CA LYS A 110 6.40 6.57 -9.99
C LYS A 110 6.34 5.13 -10.49
N SER A 111 7.19 4.27 -9.96
CA SER A 111 7.22 2.85 -10.31
C SER A 111 5.99 2.08 -9.83
N ILE A 112 5.40 2.46 -8.69
CA ILE A 112 4.14 1.86 -8.21
C ILE A 112 3.00 2.27 -9.13
N ILE A 113 2.86 3.58 -9.41
CA ILE A 113 1.84 4.12 -10.32
C ILE A 113 1.94 3.45 -11.70
N TYR A 114 3.16 3.33 -12.22
CA TYR A 114 3.42 2.64 -13.48
C TYR A 114 3.06 1.14 -13.41
N GLY A 115 3.44 0.46 -12.34
CA GLY A 115 3.14 -0.96 -12.14
C GLY A 115 1.64 -1.24 -12.06
N VAL A 116 0.90 -0.46 -11.26
CA VAL A 116 -0.55 -0.62 -11.10
C VAL A 116 -1.26 -0.34 -12.43
N SER A 117 -0.97 0.77 -13.09
CA SER A 117 -1.61 1.10 -14.38
C SER A 117 -1.32 0.09 -15.50
N LYS A 118 -0.15 -0.56 -15.45
CA LYS A 118 0.22 -1.60 -16.42
C LYS A 118 -0.44 -2.95 -16.13
N VAL A 119 -0.46 -3.38 -14.87
CA VAL A 119 -0.88 -4.74 -14.49
C VAL A 119 -2.36 -4.82 -14.15
N TYR A 120 -2.93 -3.75 -13.58
CA TYR A 120 -4.31 -3.63 -13.15
C TYR A 120 -5.01 -2.44 -13.85
N PRO A 121 -5.20 -2.49 -15.18
CA PRO A 121 -5.82 -1.39 -15.92
C PRO A 121 -7.29 -1.14 -15.57
N LEU A 122 -8.01 -2.12 -15.00
CA LEU A 122 -9.41 -1.94 -14.60
C LEU A 122 -9.49 -1.25 -13.22
N ALA A 123 -8.67 -1.70 -12.27
CA ALA A 123 -8.60 -1.15 -10.93
C ALA A 123 -8.33 0.36 -10.92
N ARG A 124 -8.87 1.04 -9.91
CA ARG A 124 -8.54 2.44 -9.62
C ARG A 124 -7.25 2.50 -8.80
N HIS A 125 -6.47 3.57 -8.96
CA HIS A 125 -5.32 3.86 -8.12
C HIS A 125 -5.50 5.20 -7.42
N VAL A 126 -5.28 5.24 -6.12
CA VAL A 126 -5.32 6.46 -5.31
C VAL A 126 -4.06 6.59 -4.47
N HIS A 127 -3.75 7.82 -4.09
CA HIS A 127 -2.59 8.12 -3.27
C HIS A 127 -2.94 8.02 -1.78
N CYS A 128 -2.04 7.41 -1.01
CA CYS A 128 -2.10 7.46 0.45
C CYS A 128 -2.15 8.93 0.91
N ILE A 129 -3.20 9.29 1.64
CA ILE A 129 -3.42 10.66 2.13
C ILE A 129 -2.29 11.09 3.07
N TRP A 130 -1.78 10.18 3.92
CA TRP A 130 -0.68 10.50 4.82
C TRP A 130 0.61 10.84 4.08
N HIS A 131 1.03 9.99 3.13
CA HIS A 131 2.20 10.25 2.28
C HIS A 131 2.03 11.53 1.46
N LEU A 132 0.84 11.74 0.90
CA LEU A 132 0.53 12.96 0.18
C LEU A 132 0.62 14.18 1.10
N ALA A 133 0.11 14.11 2.33
CA ALA A 133 0.21 15.18 3.31
C ALA A 133 1.67 15.54 3.63
N GLN A 134 2.56 14.54 3.74
CA GLN A 134 4.00 14.78 3.93
C GLN A 134 4.63 15.48 2.72
N ASN A 135 4.23 15.11 1.50
CA ASN A 135 4.68 15.79 0.28
C ASN A 135 4.20 17.25 0.24
N VAL A 136 2.92 17.49 0.56
CA VAL A 136 2.32 18.84 0.64
C VAL A 136 3.05 19.70 1.69
N LYS A 137 3.34 19.13 2.86
CA LYS A 137 4.15 19.75 3.93
C LYS A 137 5.54 20.18 3.45
N GLY A 138 6.12 19.48 2.48
CA GLY A 138 7.39 19.85 1.85
C GLY A 138 7.37 21.18 1.09
N HIS A 139 6.19 21.60 0.62
CA HIS A 139 5.99 22.85 -0.13
C HIS A 139 5.56 24.04 0.74
N ALA A 140 5.44 23.84 2.06
CA ALA A 140 5.12 24.92 2.99
C ALA A 140 6.24 25.97 3.03
N GLN A 141 5.86 27.24 3.04
CA GLN A 141 6.80 28.35 3.13
C GLN A 141 7.56 28.35 4.48
N GLN A 142 8.74 28.99 4.50
CA GLN A 142 9.50 29.16 5.74
C GLN A 142 8.67 29.93 6.79
N GLY A 143 8.75 29.49 8.05
CA GLY A 143 8.00 30.08 9.17
C GLY A 143 6.57 29.52 9.35
N VAL A 144 6.06 28.72 8.41
CA VAL A 144 4.77 28.03 8.57
C VAL A 144 4.92 26.81 9.48
N LYS A 145 3.98 26.64 10.42
CA LYS A 145 3.84 25.40 11.18
C LYS A 145 3.42 24.28 10.24
N LYS A 146 4.37 23.42 9.93
CA LYS A 146 4.21 22.34 8.97
C LYS A 146 3.13 21.32 9.35
N ASP A 147 2.91 21.11 10.64
CA ASP A 147 1.90 20.16 11.11
C ASP A 147 0.48 20.71 10.89
N ASP A 148 0.27 22.03 11.06
CA ASP A 148 -1.00 22.68 10.72
C ASP A 148 -1.36 22.49 9.23
N VAL A 149 -0.36 22.49 8.33
CA VAL A 149 -0.55 22.22 6.89
C VAL A 149 -1.06 20.80 6.67
N VAL A 150 -0.48 19.83 7.38
CA VAL A 150 -0.88 18.41 7.31
C VAL A 150 -2.32 18.25 7.80
N ASP A 151 -2.64 18.80 8.97
CA ASP A 151 -3.98 18.68 9.57
C ASP A 151 -5.05 19.32 8.68
N LYS A 152 -4.78 20.51 8.14
CA LYS A 152 -5.70 21.19 7.24
C LYS A 152 -5.87 20.46 5.91
N PHE A 153 -4.80 19.89 5.35
CA PHE A 153 -4.89 19.10 4.13
C PHE A 153 -5.70 17.80 4.37
N ILE A 154 -5.44 17.07 5.45
CA ILE A 154 -6.19 15.86 5.81
C ILE A 154 -7.68 16.19 5.98
N LYS A 155 -8.00 17.33 6.58
CA LYS A 155 -9.39 17.80 6.71
C LYS A 155 -10.06 18.03 5.35
N CYS A 156 -9.34 18.59 4.37
CA CYS A 156 -9.84 18.70 3.00
C CYS A 156 -10.09 17.32 2.38
N ALA A 157 -9.14 16.40 2.54
CA ALA A 157 -9.18 15.09 1.93
C ALA A 157 -10.31 14.20 2.47
N HIS A 158 -10.64 14.33 3.76
CA HIS A 158 -11.71 13.58 4.42
C HIS A 158 -13.09 14.24 4.36
N ALA A 159 -13.23 15.40 3.72
CA ALA A 159 -14.54 16.05 3.57
C ALA A 159 -15.53 15.10 2.88
N TYR A 160 -16.75 14.98 3.43
CA TYR A 160 -17.75 14.02 2.96
C TYR A 160 -18.49 14.54 1.73
N THR A 161 -18.77 15.85 1.69
CA THR A 161 -19.49 16.46 0.57
C THR A 161 -18.58 17.32 -0.28
N GLY A 162 -18.88 17.42 -1.58
CA GLY A 162 -18.14 18.32 -2.48
C GLY A 162 -18.21 19.79 -2.04
N SER A 163 -19.29 20.20 -1.36
CA SER A 163 -19.40 21.56 -0.81
C SER A 163 -18.44 21.81 0.35
N GLU A 164 -18.34 20.87 1.29
CA GLU A 164 -17.37 20.94 2.38
C GLU A 164 -15.95 20.90 1.86
N CYS A 165 -15.64 19.99 0.93
CA CYS A 165 -14.31 19.89 0.34
C CYS A 165 -13.90 21.20 -0.33
N ARG A 166 -14.79 21.82 -1.13
CA ARG A 166 -14.51 23.13 -1.74
C ARG A 166 -14.24 24.20 -0.69
N LYS A 167 -15.09 24.28 0.35
CA LYS A 167 -14.90 25.26 1.43
C LYS A 167 -13.55 25.08 2.14
N GLU A 168 -13.24 23.86 2.56
CA GLU A 168 -11.99 23.56 3.25
C GLU A 168 -10.77 23.80 2.34
N PHE A 169 -10.88 23.45 1.05
CA PHE A 169 -9.81 23.66 0.07
C PHE A 169 -9.60 25.14 -0.27
N ASP A 170 -10.67 25.95 -0.30
CA ASP A 170 -10.58 27.41 -0.47
C ASP A 170 -9.87 28.06 0.73
N GLU A 171 -10.22 27.62 1.95
CA GLU A 171 -9.52 28.03 3.17
C GLU A 171 -8.05 27.61 3.15
N PHE A 172 -7.76 26.37 2.76
CA PHE A 172 -6.40 25.85 2.60
C PHE A 172 -5.59 26.64 1.58
N THR A 173 -6.20 27.00 0.45
CA THR A 173 -5.56 27.78 -0.62
C THR A 173 -5.20 29.20 -0.16
N LYS A 174 -6.06 29.82 0.65
CA LYS A 174 -5.79 31.15 1.24
C LYS A 174 -4.64 31.10 2.24
N MET A 175 -4.59 30.07 3.09
CA MET A 175 -3.55 29.94 4.12
C MET A 175 -2.21 29.47 3.56
N TYR A 176 -2.24 28.52 2.61
CA TYR A 176 -1.07 27.81 2.10
C TYR A 176 -1.05 27.77 0.56
N PRO A 177 -0.96 28.92 -0.12
CA PRO A 177 -1.07 28.99 -1.58
C PRO A 177 0.01 28.17 -2.31
N ALA A 178 1.22 28.07 -1.77
CA ALA A 178 2.29 27.24 -2.36
C ALA A 178 1.93 25.74 -2.34
N CYS A 179 1.36 25.27 -1.22
CA CYS A 179 0.90 23.89 -1.05
C CYS A 179 -0.30 23.57 -1.95
N ALA A 180 -1.28 24.48 -2.01
CA ALA A 180 -2.45 24.32 -2.89
C ALA A 180 -2.05 24.31 -4.37
N ASN A 181 -1.13 25.19 -4.77
CA ASN A 181 -0.59 25.19 -6.14
C ASN A 181 0.11 23.88 -6.51
N PHE A 182 0.81 23.25 -5.56
CA PHE A 182 1.39 21.92 -5.78
C PHE A 182 0.30 20.88 -6.04
N LEU A 183 -0.76 20.84 -5.23
CA LEU A 183 -1.87 19.91 -5.39
C LEU A 183 -2.55 20.08 -6.75
N VAL A 184 -3.05 21.28 -7.06
CA VAL A 184 -3.82 21.56 -8.29
C VAL A 184 -3.01 21.28 -9.56
N LYS A 185 -1.69 21.53 -9.54
CA LYS A 185 -0.85 21.35 -10.74
C LYS A 185 -0.34 19.93 -10.95
N ARG A 186 -0.35 19.08 -9.92
CA ARG A 186 0.35 17.79 -9.94
C ARG A 186 -0.54 16.59 -9.65
N ILE A 187 -1.74 16.80 -9.11
CA ILE A 187 -2.58 15.72 -8.58
C ILE A 187 -4.05 16.07 -8.77
N ASP A 188 -4.75 15.20 -9.48
CA ASP A 188 -6.20 15.32 -9.61
C ASP A 188 -6.88 15.05 -8.28
N MET A 189 -7.98 15.77 -8.02
CA MET A 189 -8.68 15.71 -6.73
C MET A 189 -9.24 14.32 -6.44
N GLU A 190 -9.66 13.58 -7.48
CA GLU A 190 -10.14 12.19 -7.41
C GLU A 190 -9.12 11.23 -6.77
N MET A 191 -7.82 11.51 -6.94
CA MET A 191 -6.73 10.65 -6.47
C MET A 191 -6.53 10.70 -4.95
N TRP A 192 -7.20 11.62 -4.24
CA TRP A 192 -7.00 11.80 -2.79
C TRP A 192 -8.24 12.26 -2.02
N ALA A 193 -9.14 13.03 -2.63
CA ALA A 193 -10.34 13.52 -1.95
C ALA A 193 -11.40 12.41 -1.86
N ARG A 194 -12.03 12.30 -0.70
CA ARG A 194 -13.12 11.34 -0.47
C ARG A 194 -14.37 11.73 -1.25
N CYS A 195 -14.76 13.00 -1.23
CA CYS A 195 -16.03 13.46 -1.81
C CYS A 195 -16.12 13.38 -3.35
N VAL A 196 -15.01 13.12 -4.04
CA VAL A 196 -14.96 13.06 -5.51
C VAL A 196 -14.76 11.63 -6.01
N PHE A 197 -14.20 10.76 -5.16
CA PHE A 197 -13.94 9.38 -5.53
C PHE A 197 -15.24 8.59 -5.48
N GLU A 198 -15.64 8.00 -6.61
CA GLU A 198 -16.95 7.38 -6.79
C GLU A 198 -17.06 6.01 -6.12
N GLU A 199 -15.94 5.31 -5.98
CA GLU A 199 -15.87 3.98 -5.36
C GLU A 199 -15.66 4.04 -3.83
N ASP A 200 -15.98 2.95 -3.14
CA ASP A 200 -15.83 2.90 -1.68
C ASP A 200 -14.37 2.65 -1.26
N LYS A 201 -13.71 3.68 -0.71
CA LYS A 201 -12.40 3.54 -0.04
C LYS A 201 -12.49 2.94 1.37
N TYR A 202 -13.68 2.79 1.93
CA TYR A 202 -13.94 2.16 3.25
C TYR A 202 -12.99 2.58 4.40
N ASN A 203 -12.56 3.85 4.42
CA ASN A 203 -11.57 4.43 5.36
C ASN A 203 -10.11 3.96 5.18
N LEU A 204 -9.81 3.21 4.13
CA LEU A 204 -8.44 2.88 3.72
C LEU A 204 -7.84 4.02 2.91
N ASP A 205 -7.62 5.12 3.59
CA ASP A 205 -7.08 6.32 3.00
C ASP A 205 -5.56 6.47 3.26
N THR A 206 -4.97 5.51 3.99
CA THR A 206 -3.57 5.55 4.40
C THR A 206 -2.89 4.19 4.28
N SER A 207 -1.56 4.22 4.12
CA SER A 207 -0.65 3.07 4.23
C SER A 207 -0.33 2.70 5.68
N ASN A 208 -1.10 3.17 6.67
CA ASN A 208 -0.83 3.00 8.10
C ASN A 208 -0.55 1.54 8.48
N PHE A 209 -1.21 0.58 7.81
CA PHE A 209 -0.92 -0.81 8.06
C PHE A 209 0.45 -1.22 7.54
N CYS A 210 0.79 -0.87 6.30
CA CYS A 210 2.11 -1.16 5.77
C CYS A 210 3.19 -0.52 6.65
N GLU A 211 2.97 0.70 7.15
CA GLU A 211 3.85 1.35 8.13
C GLU A 211 3.92 0.59 9.47
N SER A 212 2.79 0.06 9.94
CA SER A 212 2.71 -0.77 11.14
C SER A 212 3.45 -2.10 10.96
N VAL A 213 3.28 -2.76 9.82
CA VAL A 213 4.00 -3.97 9.43
C VAL A 213 5.51 -3.66 9.32
N ASN A 214 5.88 -2.54 8.69
CA ASN A 214 7.24 -2.03 8.61
C ASN A 214 7.85 -1.78 10.01
N SER A 215 7.02 -1.39 10.98
CA SER A 215 7.39 -1.19 12.39
C SER A 215 7.58 -2.51 13.12
N VAL A 216 6.68 -3.49 12.92
CA VAL A 216 6.79 -4.85 13.47
C VAL A 216 8.12 -5.48 13.07
N PHE A 217 8.50 -5.37 11.79
CA PHE A 217 9.74 -5.93 11.27
C PHE A 217 10.95 -4.98 11.39
N ARG A 218 10.84 -3.86 12.11
CA ARG A 218 11.91 -2.83 12.16
C ARG A 218 13.25 -3.37 12.64
N LYS A 219 13.24 -4.32 13.58
CA LYS A 219 14.46 -5.00 14.08
C LYS A 219 14.90 -6.11 13.12
N ASP A 220 13.94 -6.85 12.57
CA ASP A 220 14.16 -8.00 11.70
C ASP A 220 14.71 -7.62 10.33
N ARG A 221 14.50 -6.39 9.87
CA ARG A 221 15.05 -5.85 8.61
C ARG A 221 16.58 -5.80 8.54
N LYS A 222 17.27 -6.03 9.65
CA LYS A 222 18.74 -6.13 9.71
C LYS A 222 19.24 -7.58 9.55
N LEU A 223 18.34 -8.56 9.61
CA LEU A 223 18.68 -9.96 9.47
C LEU A 223 19.06 -10.28 8.02
N SER A 224 19.80 -11.37 7.84
CA SER A 224 19.99 -11.97 6.52
C SER A 224 18.66 -12.44 5.92
N LEU A 225 18.66 -12.72 4.62
CA LEU A 225 17.47 -13.03 3.84
C LEU A 225 16.66 -14.21 4.43
N LEU A 226 17.31 -15.32 4.76
CA LEU A 226 16.58 -16.50 5.26
C LEU A 226 15.89 -16.23 6.62
N PRO A 227 16.57 -15.69 7.66
CA PRO A 227 15.90 -15.41 8.93
C PRO A 227 14.78 -14.38 8.85
N ILE A 228 14.86 -13.36 7.98
CA ILE A 228 13.75 -12.42 7.82
C ILE A 228 12.55 -13.11 7.14
N LEU A 229 12.78 -14.02 6.20
CA LEU A 229 11.71 -14.80 5.57
C LEU A 229 10.98 -15.69 6.57
N ASP A 230 11.71 -16.37 7.45
CA ASP A 230 11.10 -17.17 8.52
C ASP A 230 10.21 -16.30 9.41
N LYS A 231 10.68 -15.09 9.79
CA LYS A 231 9.89 -14.14 10.58
C LYS A 231 8.66 -13.62 9.85
N LEU A 232 8.79 -13.35 8.54
CA LEU A 232 7.67 -12.89 7.70
C LEU A 232 6.61 -13.97 7.58
N ILE A 233 7.00 -15.20 7.25
CA ILE A 233 6.10 -16.35 7.12
C ILE A 233 5.41 -16.62 8.47
N GLU A 234 6.16 -16.67 9.57
CA GLU A 234 5.62 -16.88 10.93
C GLU A 234 4.53 -15.85 11.25
N LYS A 235 4.78 -14.56 10.99
CA LYS A 235 3.83 -13.48 11.26
C LYS A 235 2.64 -13.47 10.32
N PHE A 236 2.85 -13.66 9.02
CA PHE A 236 1.76 -13.70 8.03
C PHE A 236 0.84 -14.89 8.28
N ALA A 237 1.41 -16.06 8.64
CA ALA A 237 0.63 -17.24 9.02
C ALA A 237 -0.18 -16.98 10.30
N PHE A 238 0.44 -16.37 11.32
CA PHE A 238 -0.25 -16.01 12.57
C PHE A 238 -1.41 -15.03 12.33
N TRP A 239 -1.20 -13.96 11.56
CA TRP A 239 -2.26 -13.00 11.24
C TRP A 239 -3.38 -13.64 10.42
N SER A 240 -3.03 -14.40 9.38
CA SER A 240 -4.01 -15.10 8.56
C SER A 240 -4.85 -16.06 9.40
N SER A 241 -4.24 -16.83 10.31
CA SER A 241 -4.95 -17.71 11.24
C SER A 241 -5.87 -16.93 12.20
N LYS A 242 -5.35 -15.87 12.83
CA LYS A 242 -6.08 -15.09 13.84
C LYS A 242 -7.31 -14.40 13.27
N TYR A 243 -7.21 -13.86 12.05
CA TYR A 243 -8.27 -13.07 11.42
C TYR A 243 -9.16 -13.89 10.47
N ARG A 244 -8.82 -15.16 10.20
CA ARG A 244 -9.67 -16.12 9.45
C ARG A 244 -10.98 -16.43 10.19
N ILE A 245 -11.00 -16.36 11.52
CA ILE A 245 -12.16 -16.78 12.35
C ILE A 245 -13.27 -15.71 12.38
N CYS A 246 -12.98 -14.45 12.06
CA CYS A 246 -14.01 -13.40 12.05
C CYS A 246 -14.99 -13.51 10.87
N VAL A 247 -14.75 -14.41 9.92
CA VAL A 247 -15.57 -14.60 8.72
C VAL A 247 -16.58 -15.76 8.88
N TRP A 248 -16.45 -16.60 9.92
CA TRP A 248 -17.29 -17.79 10.13
C TRP A 248 -18.40 -17.63 11.17
N VAL A 249 -18.67 -16.41 11.63
CA VAL A 249 -19.80 -16.11 12.52
C VAL A 249 -20.80 -15.23 11.78
N ILE A 250 -21.55 -15.84 10.87
CA ILE A 250 -22.88 -15.40 10.44
C ILE A 250 -23.77 -16.63 10.44
#